data_AF-A0A0A2GWQ5-F1
#
_entry.id   AF-A0A0A2GWQ5-F1
#
_cell.length_a   1.000
_cell.length_b   1.000
_cell.length_c   1.000
_cell.angle_alpha   90.00
_cell.angle_beta   90.00
_cell.angle_gamma   90.00
#
_symmetry.space_group_name_H-M   'P 1'
#
loop_
_entity.id
_entity.type
_entity.pdbx_description
1 polymer ?
#
loop_
_entity_poly.entity_id
_entity_poly.type
_entity_poly.pdbx_seq_one_letter_code
_entity_poly.pdbx_strand_id
1 'polypeptide(L)'
;MWNFYRDVTLYAAAVCILFGLATVPARDGIINGVLVTIVVFGVFGTGLGILAFGYFQKQQYYMYHNLGFTKKHLITRTYLINGFLAIVLLIITSFFV
;
A
#
# COMPACT_ATOMS: atom_id res chain seq x y z
N MET A 1 -9.00 -5.59 13.04
CA MET A 1 -8.96 -5.28 11.59
C MET A 1 -8.12 -4.03 11.28
N TRP A 2 -8.31 -2.94 12.04
CA TRP A 2 -7.52 -1.71 11.89
C TRP A 2 -6.00 -1.94 11.96
N ASN A 3 -5.52 -2.71 12.94
CA ASN A 3 -4.08 -2.98 13.08
C ASN A 3 -3.50 -3.69 11.84
N PHE A 4 -4.16 -4.72 11.34
CA PHE A 4 -3.78 -5.38 10.08
C PHE A 4 -3.71 -4.39 8.91
N TYR A 5 -4.75 -3.57 8.73
CA TYR A 5 -4.79 -2.56 7.68
C TYR A 5 -3.61 -1.60 7.80
N ARG A 6 -3.39 -1.04 9.00
CA ARG A 6 -2.33 -0.07 9.31
C ARG A 6 -0.95 -0.65 9.04
N ASP A 7 -0.68 -1.86 9.52
CA ASP A 7 0.65 -2.46 9.41
C ASP A 7 0.96 -2.82 7.95
N VAL A 8 -0.01 -3.38 7.21
CA VAL A 8 0.11 -3.65 5.77
C VAL A 8 0.30 -2.36 4.97
N THR A 9 -0.45 -1.31 5.27
CA THR A 9 -0.30 0.00 4.60
C THR A 9 1.03 0.66 4.91
N LEU A 10 1.53 0.56 6.14
CA LEU A 10 2.86 1.07 6.49
C LEU A 10 3.95 0.35 5.72
N TYR A 11 3.90 -0.98 5.61
CA TYR A 11 4.86 -1.73 4.80
C TYR A 11 4.76 -1.37 3.32
N ALA A 12 3.54 -1.27 2.77
CA ALA A 12 3.32 -0.85 1.40
C ALA A 12 3.87 0.56 1.13
N ALA A 13 3.57 1.52 2.01
CA ALA A 13 4.02 2.90 1.90
C ALA A 13 5.53 3.01 2.00
N ALA A 14 6.17 2.32 2.95
CA ALA A 14 7.62 2.32 3.08
C ALA A 14 8.31 1.82 1.80
N VAL A 15 7.84 0.71 1.23
CA VAL A 15 8.39 0.16 -0.01
C VAL A 15 8.17 1.11 -1.19
N CYS A 16 6.96 1.69 -1.31
CA CYS A 16 6.66 2.62 -2.38
C CYS A 16 7.42 3.95 -2.26
N ILE A 17 7.65 4.47 -1.06
CA ILE A 17 8.46 5.67 -0.84
C ILE A 17 9.91 5.41 -1.24
N LEU A 18 10.48 4.27 -0.84
CA LEU A 18 11.84 3.89 -1.24
C LEU A 18 11.97 3.76 -2.77
N PHE A 19 10.98 3.13 -3.41
CA PHE A 19 10.92 3.01 -4.87
C PHE A 19 10.76 4.39 -5.55
N GLY A 20 9.91 5.25 -5.00
CA GLY A 20 9.74 6.62 -5.46
C GLY A 20 11.06 7.38 -5.42
N LEU A 21 11.71 7.45 -4.25
CA LEU A 21 12.99 8.13 -4.06
C LEU A 21 14.09 7.60 -5.00
N ALA A 22 14.16 6.29 -5.23
CA ALA A 22 15.10 5.69 -6.17
C ALA A 22 14.85 6.09 -7.63
N THR A 23 13.60 6.44 -7.97
CA THR A 23 13.20 6.76 -9.36
C THR A 23 13.04 8.27 -9.63
N VAL A 24 13.02 9.13 -8.60
CA VAL A 24 12.97 10.60 -8.74
C VAL A 24 14.13 11.16 -9.60
N PRO A 25 15.41 10.77 -9.41
CA PRO A 25 16.53 11.33 -10.17
C PRO A 25 16.47 11.04 -11.68
N ALA A 26 15.72 10.01 -12.08
CA ALA A 26 15.57 9.57 -13.47
C ALA A 26 14.36 10.20 -14.18
N ARG A 27 13.67 11.16 -13.57
CA ARG A 27 12.41 11.72 -14.07
C ARG A 27 12.45 13.24 -14.18
N ASP A 28 11.72 13.75 -15.16
CA ASP A 28 11.57 15.19 -15.47
C ASP A 28 10.64 15.90 -14.47
N GLY A 29 10.91 15.79 -13.17
CA GLY A 29 10.22 16.52 -12.11
C GLY A 29 9.67 15.66 -10.98
N ILE A 30 9.61 16.28 -9.78
CA ILE A 30 9.18 15.64 -8.54
C ILE A 30 7.71 15.21 -8.61
N ILE A 31 6.85 16.03 -9.22
CA ILE A 31 5.40 15.78 -9.32
C ILE A 31 5.13 14.50 -10.15
N ASN A 32 5.83 14.32 -11.27
CA ASN A 32 5.74 13.11 -12.09
C ASN A 32 6.29 11.86 -11.38
N GLY A 33 7.27 12.03 -10.49
CA GLY A 33 7.75 10.95 -9.60
C GLY A 33 6.68 10.54 -8.58
N VAL A 34 6.00 11.50 -7.97
CA VAL A 34 4.92 11.27 -6.99
C VAL A 34 3.73 10.56 -7.64
N LEU A 35 3.31 10.99 -8.83
CA LEU A 35 2.21 10.33 -9.56
C LEU A 35 2.45 8.84 -9.77
N VAL A 36 3.63 8.47 -10.27
CA VAL A 36 3.92 7.05 -10.48
C VAL A 36 4.08 6.30 -9.17
N THR A 37 4.61 6.94 -8.12
CA THR A 37 4.65 6.32 -6.80
C THR A 37 3.25 5.98 -6.29
N ILE A 38 2.26 6.86 -6.50
CA ILE A 38 0.85 6.61 -6.16
C ILE A 38 0.27 5.46 -6.98
N VAL A 39 0.52 5.41 -8.29
CA VAL A 39 0.08 4.31 -9.15
C VAL A 39 0.67 2.97 -8.69
N VAL A 40 1.99 2.94 -8.42
CA VAL A 40 2.67 1.74 -7.92
C VAL A 40 2.12 1.33 -6.56
N PHE A 41 1.83 2.27 -5.67
CA PHE A 41 1.21 1.99 -4.37
C PHE A 41 -0.16 1.32 -4.50
N GLY A 42 -1.02 1.85 -5.37
CA GLY A 42 -2.36 1.30 -5.61
C GLY A 42 -2.36 -0.09 -6.22
N VAL A 43 -1.48 -0.34 -7.21
CA VAL A 43 -1.45 -1.61 -7.96
C VAL A 43 -0.62 -2.68 -7.24
N PHE A 44 0.62 -2.35 -6.88
CA PHE A 44 1.61 -3.30 -6.37
C PHE A 44 1.93 -3.13 -4.89
N GLY A 45 1.87 -1.91 -4.36
CA GLY A 45 2.27 -1.59 -2.99
C GLY A 45 1.53 -2.43 -1.96
N THR A 46 0.21 -2.54 -2.08
CA THR A 46 -0.60 -3.35 -1.15
C THR A 46 -0.20 -4.84 -1.15
N GLY A 47 0.14 -5.39 -2.32
CA GLY A 47 0.60 -6.77 -2.43
C GLY A 47 1.94 -6.98 -1.73
N LEU A 48 2.88 -6.06 -1.90
CA LEU A 48 4.17 -6.06 -1.20
C LEU A 48 3.99 -5.90 0.31
N GLY A 49 3.07 -5.05 0.75
CA GLY A 49 2.73 -4.89 2.17
C GLY A 49 2.17 -6.16 2.80
N ILE A 50 1.34 -6.92 2.07
CA ILE A 50 0.80 -8.22 2.54
C ILE A 50 1.91 -9.27 2.63
N LEU A 51 2.83 -9.30 1.67
CA LEU A 51 4.00 -10.19 1.70
C LEU A 51 4.89 -9.86 2.90
N ALA A 52 5.18 -8.59 3.13
CA ALA A 52 5.95 -8.13 4.28
C ALA A 52 5.27 -8.51 5.61
N PHE A 53 3.96 -8.29 5.73
CA PHE A 53 3.19 -8.72 6.91
C PHE A 53 3.23 -10.24 7.09
N GLY A 54 3.15 -11.01 6.00
CA GLY A 54 3.28 -12.47 6.01
C GLY A 54 4.66 -12.98 6.41
N TYR A 55 5.70 -12.18 6.18
CA TYR A 55 7.07 -12.49 6.59
C TYR A 55 7.32 -12.13 8.06
N PHE A 56 7.01 -10.90 8.47
CA PHE A 56 7.35 -10.39 9.81
C PHE A 56 6.34 -10.74 10.89
N GLN A 57 5.05 -10.86 10.56
CA GLN A 57 3.96 -10.95 11.54
C GLN A 57 3.00 -12.11 11.25
N LYS A 58 3.53 -13.22 10.71
CA LYS A 58 2.72 -14.38 10.34
C LYS A 58 1.86 -14.92 11.48
N GLN A 59 2.35 -14.87 12.73
CA GLN A 59 1.60 -15.38 13.88
C GLN A 59 0.29 -14.60 14.13
N GLN A 60 0.25 -13.31 13.78
CA GLN A 60 -0.96 -12.50 13.99
C GLN A 60 -2.14 -12.97 13.11
N TYR A 61 -1.88 -13.68 12.01
CA TYR A 61 -2.97 -14.27 11.23
C TYR A 61 -3.80 -15.29 12.04
N TYR A 62 -3.20 -16.00 12.99
CA TYR A 62 -3.94 -16.93 13.84
C TYR A 62 -4.86 -16.20 14.80
N MET A 63 -4.42 -15.06 15.35
CA MET A 63 -5.26 -14.19 16.16
C MET A 63 -6.48 -13.70 15.37
N TYR A 64 -6.28 -13.21 14.14
CA TYR A 64 -7.40 -12.76 13.30
C TYR A 64 -8.34 -13.90 12.90
N HIS A 65 -7.81 -15.11 12.68
CA HIS A 65 -8.61 -16.29 12.42
C HIS A 65 -9.49 -16.66 13.62
N ASN A 66 -8.95 -16.60 14.84
CA ASN A 66 -9.70 -16.86 16.08
C ASN A 66 -10.80 -15.81 16.33
N LEU A 67 -10.62 -14.59 15.79
CA LEU A 67 -11.63 -13.53 15.79
C LEU A 67 -12.69 -13.69 14.68
N GLY A 68 -12.63 -14.76 13.89
CA GLY A 68 -13.58 -15.05 12.81
C GLY A 68 -13.26 -14.38 11.47
N PHE A 69 -12.11 -13.70 11.34
CA PHE A 69 -11.72 -13.08 10.06
C PHE A 69 -10.91 -14.07 9.20
N THR A 70 -11.34 -14.25 7.95
CA THR A 70 -10.55 -15.01 6.98
C THR A 70 -9.43 -14.13 6.39
N LYS A 71 -8.31 -14.77 6.02
CA LYS A 71 -7.18 -14.07 5.37
C LYS A 71 -7.61 -13.34 4.11
N LYS A 72 -8.45 -13.97 3.28
CA LYS A 72 -8.98 -13.38 2.05
C LYS A 72 -9.79 -12.11 2.34
N HIS A 73 -10.66 -12.15 3.34
CA HIS A 73 -11.47 -11.00 3.72
C HIS A 73 -10.61 -9.79 4.16
N LEU A 74 -9.56 -10.03 4.96
CA LEU A 74 -8.61 -8.99 5.36
C LEU A 74 -7.87 -8.39 4.15
N ILE A 75 -7.33 -9.25 3.28
CA ILE A 75 -6.56 -8.84 2.10
C ILE A 75 -7.43 -8.03 1.13
N THR A 76 -8.60 -8.54 0.75
CA THR A 76 -9.50 -7.86 -0.19
C THR A 76 -9.92 -6.49 0.34
N ARG A 77 -10.24 -6.39 1.63
CA ARG A 77 -10.64 -5.12 2.23
C ARG A 77 -9.51 -4.10 2.24
N THR A 78 -8.28 -4.52 2.55
CA THR A 78 -7.10 -3.63 2.48
C THR A 78 -6.82 -3.18 1.04
N TYR A 79 -6.95 -4.07 0.05
CA TYR A 79 -6.83 -3.71 -1.36
C TYR A 79 -7.87 -2.68 -1.81
N LEU A 80 -9.13 -2.85 -1.40
CA LEU A 80 -10.18 -1.89 -1.74
C LEU A 80 -9.92 -0.52 -1.13
N ILE A 81 -9.54 -0.45 0.15
CA ILE A 81 -9.28 0.82 0.83
C ILE A 81 -8.04 1.51 0.23
N ASN A 82 -6.95 0.78 0.02
CA ASN A 82 -5.73 1.35 -0.56
C ASN A 82 -5.91 1.74 -2.02
N GLY A 83 -6.65 0.96 -2.80
CA GLY A 83 -6.99 1.28 -4.17
C GLY A 83 -7.84 2.56 -4.25
N PHE A 84 -8.87 2.67 -3.41
CA PHE A 84 -9.67 3.89 -3.32
C PHE A 84 -8.82 5.09 -2.89
N LEU A 85 -7.97 4.94 -1.86
CA LEU A 85 -7.05 5.98 -1.41
C LEU A 85 -6.09 6.40 -2.52
N ALA A 86 -5.54 5.45 -3.27
CA ALA A 86 -4.65 5.73 -4.39
C ALA A 86 -5.36 6.53 -5.49
N ILE A 87 -6.61 6.19 -5.84
CA ILE A 87 -7.42 6.95 -6.80
C ILE A 87 -7.63 8.38 -6.33
N VAL A 88 -8.03 8.57 -5.06
CA VAL A 88 -8.25 9.90 -4.48
C VAL A 88 -6.96 10.72 -4.51
N LEU A 89 -5.84 10.13 -4.09
CA LEU A 89 -4.53 10.80 -4.12
C LEU A 89 -4.12 11.16 -5.55
N LEU A 90 -4.32 10.26 -6.52
CA LEU A 90 -3.98 10.48 -7.91
C LEU A 90 -4.76 11.68 -8.48
N ILE A 91 -6.07 11.73 -8.24
CA ILE A 91 -6.93 12.86 -8.64
C ILE A 91 -6.40 14.16 -8.03
N ILE A 92 -6.14 14.18 -6.72
CA ILE A 92 -5.61 15.38 -6.05
C ILE A 92 -4.29 15.83 -6.68
N THR A 93 -3.33 14.92 -6.85
CA THR A 93 -2.02 15.26 -7.44
C THR A 93 -2.10 15.67 -8.90
N SER A 94 -3.08 15.17 -9.66
CA SER A 94 -3.26 15.55 -11.06
C SER A 94 -3.69 17.01 -11.26
N PHE A 95 -4.27 17.66 -10.24
CA PHE A 95 -4.56 19.11 -10.31
C PHE A 95 -3.32 20.00 -10.21
N PHE A 96 -2.17 19.44 -9.78
CA PHE A 96 -0.92 20.18 -9.60
C PHE A 96 0.09 19.93 -10.72
N VAL A 97 -0.28 19.13 -11.73
CA VAL A 97 0.52 18.81 -12.93
C VAL A 97 0.14 19.78 -14.02
#